data_AF-A0AA38MH73-F1
#
_entry.id   AF-A0AA38MH73-F1
#
_cell.length_a   1.000
_cell.length_b   1.000
_cell.length_c   1.000
_cell.angle_alpha   90.00
_cell.angle_beta   90.00
_cell.angle_gamma   90.00
#
_symmetry.space_group_name_H-M   'P 1'
#
loop_
_entity.id
_entity.type
_entity.pdbx_description
1 polymer ?
#
loop_
_entity_poly.entity_id
_entity_poly.type
_entity_poly.pdbx_seq_one_letter_code
_entity_poly.pdbx_strand_id
1 'polypeptide(L)'
;MTLSALSSAYLVKADSIYWHYFQLFVLALTSTLTGMLLVHCGQEVENEGDEMLAKFNNVRWVSFNTSNRRHALLILTVAHIPLRLKFTDTVSFNYELGIKVVRNLYSFATVFANISNFNT
;
A
#
# COMPACT_ATOMS: atom_id res chain seq x y z
N MET A 1 -1.32 -10.61 -8.10
CA MET A 1 -1.45 -10.06 -9.47
C MET A 1 -2.00 -11.07 -10.49
N THR A 2 -1.72 -12.36 -10.34
CA THR A 2 -2.16 -13.41 -11.28
C THR A 2 -3.65 -13.75 -11.20
N LEU A 3 -4.24 -13.76 -9.99
CA LEU A 3 -5.66 -14.08 -9.77
C LEU A 3 -6.64 -13.03 -10.31
N SER A 4 -6.35 -11.73 -10.15
CA SER A 4 -7.18 -10.66 -10.69
C SER A 4 -7.12 -10.57 -12.21
N ALA A 5 -5.94 -10.81 -12.80
CA ALA A 5 -5.74 -10.87 -14.25
C ALA A 5 -6.40 -12.10 -14.89
N LEU A 6 -6.40 -13.25 -14.21
CA LEU A 6 -7.16 -14.42 -14.65
C LEU A 6 -8.66 -14.13 -14.61
N SER A 7 -9.17 -13.53 -13.53
CA SER A 7 -10.58 -13.17 -13.42
C SER A 7 -11.04 -12.18 -14.49
N SER A 8 -10.20 -11.21 -14.88
CA SER A 8 -10.52 -10.29 -15.98
C SER A 8 -10.44 -10.92 -17.37
N ALA A 9 -9.58 -11.93 -17.57
CA ALA A 9 -9.57 -12.70 -18.81
C ALA A 9 -10.83 -13.59 -18.96
N TYR A 10 -11.39 -14.06 -17.84
CA TYR A 10 -12.67 -14.79 -17.83
C TYR A 10 -13.89 -13.89 -18.13
N LEU A 11 -13.82 -12.58 -17.82
CA LEU A 11 -14.88 -11.61 -18.12
C LEU A 11 -15.18 -11.47 -19.63
N VAL A 12 -14.21 -11.76 -20.49
CA VAL A 12 -14.39 -11.66 -21.96
C VAL A 12 -15.07 -12.90 -22.56
N LYS A 13 -15.15 -14.01 -21.79
CA LYS A 13 -15.54 -15.34 -22.32
C LYS A 13 -16.86 -15.89 -21.79
N ALA A 14 -17.46 -15.30 -20.76
CA ALA A 14 -18.70 -15.79 -20.18
C ALA A 14 -19.91 -15.16 -20.89
N ASP A 15 -20.91 -15.95 -21.28
CA ASP A 15 -22.07 -15.49 -22.07
C ASP A 15 -23.34 -15.28 -21.20
N SER A 16 -23.23 -15.44 -19.87
CA SER A 16 -24.39 -15.47 -18.96
C SER A 16 -24.39 -14.32 -17.95
N ILE A 17 -25.48 -13.55 -17.93
CA ILE A 17 -25.69 -12.33 -17.12
C ILE A 17 -25.46 -12.55 -15.61
N TYR A 18 -25.96 -13.64 -15.03
CA TYR A 18 -25.82 -13.90 -13.58
C TYR A 18 -24.36 -14.11 -13.14
N TRP A 19 -23.54 -14.74 -13.99
CA TRP A 19 -22.13 -14.98 -13.71
C TRP A 19 -21.33 -13.67 -13.75
N HIS A 20 -21.71 -12.72 -14.60
CA HIS A 20 -21.06 -11.40 -14.65
C HIS A 20 -21.23 -10.61 -13.37
N TYR A 21 -22.44 -10.55 -12.79
CA TYR A 21 -22.67 -9.83 -11.53
C TYR A 21 -21.88 -10.43 -10.37
N PHE A 22 -21.86 -11.77 -10.27
CA PHE A 22 -21.08 -12.46 -9.25
C PHE A 22 -19.57 -12.21 -9.41
N GLN A 23 -19.06 -12.22 -10.64
CA GLN A 23 -17.66 -11.94 -10.93
C GLN A 23 -17.27 -10.49 -10.65
N LEU A 24 -18.11 -9.52 -10.98
CA LEU A 24 -17.87 -8.10 -10.65
C LEU A 24 -17.78 -7.90 -9.14
N PHE A 25 -18.63 -8.60 -8.36
CA PHE A 25 -18.56 -8.59 -6.91
C PHE A 25 -17.25 -9.20 -6.37
N VAL A 26 -16.84 -10.37 -6.88
CA VAL A 26 -15.58 -11.02 -6.49
C VAL A 26 -14.36 -10.17 -6.88
N LEU A 27 -14.39 -9.54 -8.06
CA LEU A 27 -13.33 -8.64 -8.53
C LEU A 27 -13.22 -7.41 -7.61
N ALA A 28 -14.36 -6.80 -7.26
CA ALA A 28 -14.40 -5.67 -6.34
C ALA A 28 -13.80 -6.05 -4.97
N LEU A 29 -14.21 -7.17 -4.38
CA LEU A 29 -13.67 -7.67 -3.11
C LEU A 29 -12.16 -7.98 -3.19
N THR A 30 -11.72 -8.63 -4.27
CA THR A 30 -10.31 -8.99 -4.43
C THR A 30 -9.44 -7.74 -4.60
N SER A 31 -9.94 -6.73 -5.34
CA SER A 31 -9.22 -5.48 -5.56
C SER A 31 -9.08 -4.65 -4.28
N THR A 32 -10.12 -4.56 -3.47
CA THR A 32 -10.09 -3.82 -2.19
C THR A 32 -9.18 -4.52 -1.18
N LEU A 33 -9.24 -5.85 -1.09
CA LEU A 33 -8.38 -6.62 -0.21
C LEU A 33 -6.90 -6.47 -0.61
N THR A 34 -6.59 -6.58 -1.91
CA THR A 34 -5.22 -6.41 -2.41
C THR A 34 -4.71 -4.98 -2.15
N GLY A 35 -5.56 -3.98 -2.32
CA GLY A 35 -5.23 -2.58 -2.01
C GLY A 35 -4.94 -2.36 -0.53
N MET A 36 -5.75 -2.92 0.38
CA MET A 36 -5.53 -2.83 1.82
C MET A 36 -4.23 -3.53 2.23
N LEU A 37 -3.95 -4.72 1.70
CA LEU A 37 -2.71 -5.45 1.99
C LEU A 37 -1.48 -4.67 1.53
N LEU A 38 -1.53 -4.04 0.36
CA LEU A 38 -0.42 -3.20 -0.13
C LEU A 38 -0.15 -2.01 0.80
N VAL A 39 -1.21 -1.33 1.26
CA VAL A 39 -1.08 -0.22 2.22
C VAL A 39 -0.53 -0.71 3.55
N HIS A 40 -0.99 -1.86 4.03
CA HIS A 40 -0.54 -2.45 5.29
C HIS A 40 0.95 -2.84 5.24
N CYS A 41 1.38 -3.56 4.20
CA CYS A 41 2.80 -3.88 4.01
C CYS A 41 3.65 -2.61 3.85
N GLY A 42 3.13 -1.59 3.16
CA GLY A 42 3.76 -0.27 3.07
C GLY A 42 4.06 0.33 4.45
N GLN A 43 3.08 0.28 5.34
CA GLN A 43 3.23 0.77 6.70
C GLN A 43 4.17 -0.09 7.55
N GLU A 44 4.07 -1.41 7.47
CA GLU A 44 4.93 -2.31 8.27
C GLU A 44 6.41 -2.05 7.96
N VAL A 45 6.77 -1.85 6.69
CA VAL A 45 8.14 -1.51 6.29
C VAL A 45 8.61 -0.18 6.88
N GLU A 46 7.76 0.84 6.90
CA GLU A 46 8.09 2.12 7.55
C GLU A 46 8.29 1.93 9.06
N ASN A 47 7.40 1.18 9.70
CA ASN A 47 7.42 0.95 11.14
C ASN A 47 8.62 0.11 11.59
N GLU A 48 8.98 -0.94 10.85
CA GLU A 48 10.17 -1.75 11.12
C GLU A 48 11.46 -0.93 10.94
N GLY A 49 11.48 -0.01 9.95
CA GLY A 49 12.59 0.92 9.76
C GLY A 49 12.80 1.84 10.97
N ASP A 50 11.72 2.42 11.49
CA ASP A 50 11.76 3.28 12.68
C ASP A 50 12.15 2.48 13.94
N GLU A 51 11.63 1.25 14.10
CA GLU A 51 11.98 0.37 15.21
C GLU A 51 13.46 -0.04 15.16
N MET A 52 13.99 -0.35 13.97
CA MET A 52 15.41 -0.64 13.78
C MET A 52 16.26 0.55 14.23
N LEU A 53 15.89 1.77 13.84
CA LEU A 53 16.61 2.98 14.21
C LEU A 53 16.56 3.22 15.73
N ALA A 54 15.39 3.03 16.35
CA ALA A 54 15.22 3.14 17.81
C ALA A 54 16.07 2.12 18.57
N LYS A 55 16.11 0.86 18.13
CA LYS A 55 16.95 -0.19 18.72
C LYS A 55 18.43 0.12 18.56
N PHE A 56 18.84 0.59 17.38
CA PHE A 56 20.21 0.98 17.11
C PHE A 56 20.62 2.13 18.03
N ASN A 57 19.80 3.16 18.20
CA ASN A 57 20.12 4.30 19.07
C ASN A 57 20.34 3.89 20.54
N ASN A 58 19.71 2.81 21.00
CA ASN A 58 19.89 2.26 22.35
C ASN A 58 21.14 1.36 22.52
N VAL A 59 21.85 1.02 21.44
CA VAL A 59 23.10 0.26 21.53
C VAL A 59 24.18 1.11 22.16
N ARG A 60 24.97 0.53 23.06
CA ARG A 60 26.06 1.23 23.75
C ARG A 60 27.29 1.40 22.86
N TRP A 61 27.23 2.31 21.89
CA TRP A 61 28.30 2.63 20.92
C TRP A 61 29.67 2.92 21.53
N VAL A 62 29.68 3.39 22.77
CA VAL A 62 30.90 3.76 23.50
C VAL A 62 31.79 2.54 23.80
N SER A 63 31.23 1.33 23.90
CA SER A 63 32.05 0.12 24.11
C SER A 63 32.67 -0.43 22.83
N PHE A 64 32.33 0.10 21.65
CA PHE A 64 32.84 -0.41 20.38
C PHE A 64 34.26 0.08 20.07
N ASN A 65 35.04 -0.78 19.41
CA ASN A 65 36.34 -0.39 18.86
C ASN A 65 36.18 0.66 17.74
N THR A 66 37.26 1.33 17.36
CA THR A 66 37.25 2.43 16.39
C THR A 66 36.72 2.01 15.01
N SER A 67 36.99 0.78 14.59
CA SER A 67 36.49 0.23 13.32
C SER A 67 34.97 0.01 13.37
N ASN A 68 34.46 -0.61 14.42
CA ASN A 68 33.06 -0.93 14.62
C ASN A 68 32.22 0.33 14.81
N ARG A 69 32.76 1.38 15.46
CA ARG A 69 32.11 2.70 15.53
C ARG A 69 31.92 3.33 14.15
N ARG A 70 32.87 3.13 13.22
CA ARG A 70 32.74 3.65 11.85
C ARG A 70 31.64 2.93 11.06
N HIS A 71 31.57 1.60 11.18
CA HIS A 71 30.50 0.81 10.57
C HIS A 71 29.13 1.13 11.16
N ALA A 72 29.06 1.29 12.47
CA ALA A 72 27.88 1.77 13.18
C ALA A 72 27.37 3.11 12.66
N LEU A 73 28.25 4.11 12.53
CA LEU A 73 27.87 5.43 12.01
C LEU A 73 27.35 5.36 10.57
N LEU A 74 27.93 4.48 9.74
CA LEU A 74 27.45 4.24 8.39
C LEU A 74 26.02 3.67 8.39
N ILE A 75 25.76 2.65 9.20
CA ILE A 75 24.44 2.02 9.31
C ILE A 75 23.42 3.04 9.84
N LEU A 76 23.79 3.85 10.84
CA LEU A 76 22.91 4.90 11.38
C LEU A 76 22.58 5.96 10.33
N THR A 77 23.57 6.36 9.52
CA THR A 77 23.39 7.36 8.46
C THR A 77 22.45 6.85 7.37
N VAL A 78 22.57 5.58 7.00
CA VAL A 78 21.68 4.93 6.03
C VAL A 78 20.29 4.71 6.63
N ALA A 79 20.20 4.29 7.89
CA ALA A 79 18.94 4.04 8.58
C ALA A 79 18.10 5.31 8.77
N HIS A 80 18.73 6.48 8.88
CA HIS A 80 18.04 7.78 8.99
C HIS A 80 17.26 8.17 7.72
N ILE A 81 17.49 7.48 6.60
CA ILE A 81 16.66 7.64 5.40
C ILE A 81 15.40 6.79 5.60
N PRO A 82 14.19 7.39 5.71
CA PRO A 82 12.98 6.64 5.98
C PRO A 82 12.74 5.61 4.87
N LEU A 83 12.61 4.34 5.26
CA LEU A 83 12.32 3.23 4.37
C LEU A 83 10.87 3.33 3.90
N ARG A 84 10.66 3.98 2.75
CA ARG A 84 9.34 4.10 2.14
C ARG A 84 9.28 3.28 0.86
N LEU A 85 8.28 2.40 0.75
CA LEU A 85 7.97 1.74 -0.51
C LEU A 85 7.38 2.76 -1.49
N LYS A 86 8.22 3.27 -2.39
CA LYS A 86 7.84 4.24 -3.44
C LYS A 86 7.69 3.52 -4.79
N PHE A 87 6.57 3.75 -5.49
CA PHE A 87 6.42 3.34 -6.90
C PHE A 87 6.97 4.42 -7.85
N THR A 88 6.82 5.68 -7.46
CA THR A 88 7.27 6.89 -8.17
C THR A 88 7.78 7.88 -7.11
N ASP A 89 8.63 8.83 -7.48
CA ASP A 89 9.22 9.82 -6.54
C ASP A 89 8.20 10.53 -5.62
N THR A 90 6.94 10.60 -6.05
CA THR A 90 5.85 11.31 -5.37
C THR A 90 4.87 10.42 -4.60
N VAL A 91 4.88 9.09 -4.78
CA VAL A 91 3.86 8.18 -4.23
C VAL A 91 4.49 7.07 -3.40
N SER A 92 4.34 7.17 -2.08
CA SER A 92 4.69 6.11 -1.11
C SER A 92 3.46 5.36 -0.64
N PHE A 93 3.58 4.04 -0.47
CA PHE A 93 2.55 3.24 0.18
C PHE A 93 2.54 3.50 1.68
N ASN A 94 1.63 4.35 2.11
CA ASN A 94 1.34 4.63 3.51
C ASN A 94 -0.19 4.71 3.67
N TYR A 95 -0.71 4.55 4.88
CA TYR A 95 -2.10 4.81 5.22
C TYR A 95 -2.62 6.16 4.70
N GLU A 96 -1.79 7.19 4.63
CA GLU A 96 -2.17 8.48 4.03
C GLU A 96 -2.63 8.34 2.57
N LEU A 97 -1.90 7.54 1.77
CA LEU A 97 -2.28 7.24 0.40
C LEU A 97 -3.57 6.41 0.37
N GLY A 98 -3.68 5.41 1.24
CA GLY A 98 -4.87 4.56 1.35
C GLY A 98 -6.14 5.38 1.60
N ILE A 99 -6.11 6.31 2.56
CA ILE A 99 -7.24 7.20 2.88
C ILE A 99 -7.57 8.13 1.70
N LYS A 100 -6.55 8.69 1.01
CA LYS A 100 -6.76 9.52 -0.18
C LYS A 100 -7.51 8.75 -1.29
N VAL A 101 -7.14 7.50 -1.52
CA VAL A 101 -7.81 6.63 -2.52
C VAL A 101 -9.26 6.38 -2.14
N VAL A 102 -9.54 6.02 -0.88
CA VAL A 102 -10.92 5.80 -0.39
C VAL A 102 -11.77 7.06 -0.50
N ARG A 103 -11.21 8.22 -0.15
CA ARG A 103 -11.89 9.51 -0.27
C ARG A 103 -12.26 9.83 -1.72
N ASN A 104 -11.34 9.61 -2.66
CA ASN A 104 -11.59 9.83 -4.07
C ASN A 104 -12.69 8.92 -4.60
N LEU A 105 -12.67 7.64 -4.23
CA LEU A 105 -13.74 6.68 -4.57
C LEU A 105 -15.10 7.14 -4.07
N TYR A 106 -15.19 7.59 -2.82
CA TYR A 106 -16.43 8.11 -2.25
C TYR A 106 -16.93 9.38 -2.97
N SER A 107 -16.02 10.30 -3.31
CA SER A 107 -16.35 11.50 -4.08
C SER A 107 -16.89 11.15 -5.46
N PHE A 108 -16.28 10.20 -6.17
CA PHE A 108 -16.81 9.73 -7.45
C PHE A 108 -18.20 9.11 -7.30
N ALA A 109 -18.38 8.20 -6.34
CA ALA A 109 -19.67 7.56 -6.10
C ALA A 109 -20.78 8.58 -5.81
N THR A 110 -20.49 9.59 -4.98
CA THR A 110 -21.43 10.67 -4.67
C THR A 110 -21.79 11.50 -5.90
N VAL A 111 -20.80 11.83 -6.75
CA VAL A 111 -21.06 12.55 -8.01
C VAL A 111 -21.97 11.75 -8.93
N PHE A 112 -21.71 10.44 -9.10
CA PHE A 112 -22.55 9.58 -9.93
C PHE A 112 -23.96 9.44 -9.38
N ALA A 113 -24.12 9.27 -8.06
CA ALA A 113 -25.44 9.21 -7.42
C ALA A 113 -26.24 10.50 -7.61
N ASN A 114 -25.57 11.65 -7.54
CA ASN A 114 -26.20 12.94 -7.78
C ASN A 114 -26.63 13.11 -9.24
N ILE A 115 -25.81 12.67 -10.20
CA ILE A 115 -26.15 12.71 -11.63
C ILE A 115 -27.31 11.76 -11.94
N SER A 116 -27.32 10.55 -11.37
CA SER A 116 -28.41 9.60 -11.61
C SER A 116 -29.74 10.10 -11.07
N ASN A 117 -29.73 10.73 -9.88
CA ASN A 117 -30.93 11.33 -9.29
C ASN A 117 -31.46 12.52 -10.10
N PHE A 118 -30.58 13.24 -10.83
CA PHE A 118 -30.98 14.37 -11.66
C PHE A 118 -31.67 13.96 -12.98
N ASN A 119 -31.50 12.70 -13.40
CA ASN A 119 -32.00 12.18 -14.67
C ASN A 119 -33.32 11.38 -14.54
N THR A 120 -33.93 11.43 -13.34
CA THR A 120 -35.26 10.87 -12.98
C THR A 120 -36.16 12.00 -12.52
#